data_AF-A0A085NUB6-F1
#
_entry.id   AF-A0A085NUB6-F1
#
_cell.length_a   1.000
_cell.length_b   1.000
_cell.length_c   1.000
_cell.angle_alpha   90.00
_cell.angle_beta   90.00
_cell.angle_gamma   90.00
#
_symmetry.space_group_name_H-M   'P 1'
#
loop_
_entity.id
_entity.type
_entity.pdbx_description
1 polymer ?
#
loop_
_entity_poly.entity_id
_entity_poly.type
_entity_poly.pdbx_seq_one_letter_code
_entity_poly.pdbx_strand_id
1 'polypeptide(L)'
;MDYTLSRIEMGDKVHFINLPSMSGMFTGVSDEHFDAYRSMRDVTGSSWRNFHPETNLFWLEYLADYFSKTKCRGKPLSLVIKEHFLNAKRSVQMRSSSEEVSFLKVLFPE
;
A
#
# COMPACT_ATOMS: atom_id res chain seq x y z
N MET A 1 -5.31 -13.96 -6.02
CA MET A 1 -4.56 -13.20 -4.99
C MET A 1 -3.12 -13.62 -5.06
N ASP A 2 -2.19 -12.67 -4.92
CA ASP A 2 -0.74 -12.90 -4.99
C ASP A 2 -0.11 -12.54 -3.63
N TYR A 3 0.57 -13.50 -3.01
CA TYR A 3 1.24 -13.35 -1.71
C TYR A 3 2.76 -13.43 -1.83
N THR A 4 3.30 -13.39 -3.06
CA THR A 4 4.73 -13.55 -3.33
C THR A 4 5.55 -12.60 -2.46
N LEU A 5 5.14 -11.33 -2.31
CA LEU A 5 5.91 -10.34 -1.54
C LEU A 5 5.42 -10.12 -0.10
N SER A 6 4.57 -11.01 0.41
CA SER A 6 4.01 -10.87 1.76
C SER A 6 5.02 -11.27 2.85
N ARG A 7 4.84 -10.70 4.05
CA ARG A 7 5.49 -11.12 5.29
C ARG A 7 4.41 -11.58 6.27
N ILE A 8 4.59 -12.75 6.87
CA ILE A 8 3.72 -13.27 7.93
C ILE A 8 4.54 -13.99 9.00
N GLU A 9 4.10 -13.89 10.24
CA GLU A 9 4.67 -14.60 11.39
C GLU A 9 3.67 -15.63 11.89
N MET A 10 4.10 -16.89 12.00
CA MET A 10 3.28 -18.01 12.43
C MET A 10 4.04 -18.80 13.49
N GLY A 11 3.63 -18.65 14.74
CA GLY A 11 4.36 -19.21 15.88
C GLY A 11 5.72 -18.54 16.04
N ASP A 12 6.79 -19.33 16.01
CA ASP A 12 8.19 -18.90 16.10
C ASP A 12 8.84 -18.66 14.72
N LYS A 13 8.07 -18.82 13.64
CA LYS A 13 8.58 -18.75 12.26
C LYS A 13 8.07 -17.52 11.51
N VAL A 14 9.00 -16.79 10.90
CA VAL A 14 8.71 -15.68 9.99
C VAL A 14 8.87 -16.15 8.54
N HIS A 15 7.80 -16.04 7.76
CA HIS A 15 7.74 -16.29 6.32
C HIS A 15 7.74 -14.95 5.58
N PHE A 16 8.70 -14.75 4.70
CA PHE A 16 8.85 -13.52 3.89
C PHE A 16 9.70 -13.81 2.65
N ILE A 17 9.64 -12.93 1.65
CA ILE A 17 10.58 -12.93 0.53
C ILE A 17 11.61 -11.81 0.71
N ASN A 18 12.88 -12.13 0.43
CA ASN A 18 13.96 -11.16 0.43
C ASN A 18 14.04 -10.47 -0.95
N LEU A 19 13.58 -9.22 -1.03
CA LEU A 19 13.49 -8.45 -2.27
C LEU A 19 14.80 -7.94 -2.94
N PRO A 20 15.98 -7.86 -2.30
CA PRO A 20 17.20 -7.33 -2.94
C PRO A 20 17.61 -8.02 -4.24
N SER A 21 17.14 -9.24 -4.50
CA SER A 21 17.42 -9.99 -5.74
C SER A 21 16.58 -9.58 -6.95
N MET A 22 15.58 -8.70 -6.79
CA MET A 22 14.66 -8.28 -7.86
C MET A 22 14.91 -6.85 -8.32
N SER A 23 16.10 -6.58 -8.84
CA SER A 23 16.59 -5.26 -9.26
C SER A 23 15.62 -4.49 -10.18
N GLY A 24 14.87 -5.20 -11.03
CA GLY A 24 13.88 -4.59 -11.93
C GLY A 24 12.67 -3.93 -11.25
N MET A 25 12.36 -4.31 -10.00
CA MET A 25 11.21 -3.78 -9.25
C MET A 25 11.42 -2.39 -8.65
N PHE A 26 12.65 -1.86 -8.68
CA PHE A 26 12.97 -0.55 -8.10
C PHE A 26 13.41 0.48 -9.15
N THR A 27 13.68 0.03 -10.38
CA THR A 27 14.17 0.86 -11.50
C THR A 27 13.07 1.27 -12.48
N GLY A 28 11.82 0.83 -12.25
CA GLY A 28 10.68 1.24 -13.06
C GLY A 28 10.40 2.73 -12.89
N VAL A 29 10.37 3.44 -14.02
CA VAL A 29 10.26 4.92 -14.09
C VAL A 29 8.81 5.38 -14.28
N SER A 30 7.91 4.53 -14.79
CA SER A 30 6.62 5.00 -15.35
C SER A 30 5.37 4.74 -14.52
N ASP A 31 5.39 3.80 -13.56
CA ASP A 31 4.16 3.33 -12.93
C ASP A 31 4.13 3.64 -11.43
N GLU A 32 3.02 4.23 -10.96
CA GLU A 32 2.81 4.69 -9.57
C GLU A 32 2.96 3.57 -8.52
N HIS A 33 2.91 2.28 -8.92
CA HIS A 33 3.18 1.16 -8.02
C HIS A 33 4.66 1.04 -7.60
N PHE A 34 5.59 1.61 -8.39
CA PHE A 34 7.01 1.60 -8.06
C PHE A 34 7.34 2.48 -6.85
N ASP A 35 6.54 3.53 -6.60
CA ASP A 35 6.70 4.39 -5.43
C ASP A 35 6.43 3.62 -4.13
N ALA A 36 5.38 2.79 -4.11
CA ALA A 36 5.08 1.96 -2.94
C ALA A 36 6.26 1.04 -2.58
N TYR A 37 6.87 0.38 -3.58
CA TYR A 37 8.05 -0.47 -3.35
C TYR A 37 9.26 0.32 -2.85
N ARG A 38 9.52 1.51 -3.40
CA ARG A 38 10.61 2.39 -2.93
C ARG A 38 10.38 2.81 -1.48
N SER A 39 9.17 3.27 -1.13
CA SER A 39 8.83 3.64 0.24
C SER A 39 9.00 2.47 1.20
N MET A 40 8.51 1.27 0.85
CA MET A 40 8.69 0.05 1.66
C MET A 40 10.17 -0.28 1.89
N ARG A 41 11.02 -0.18 0.86
CA ARG A 41 12.45 -0.43 0.98
C ARG A 41 13.11 0.55 1.95
N ASP A 42 12.71 1.82 1.89
CA ASP A 42 13.33 2.89 2.68
C ASP A 42 12.99 2.73 4.18
N VAL A 43 11.75 2.40 4.56
CA VAL A 43 11.41 2.15 5.98
C VAL A 43 11.91 0.80 6.51
N THR A 44 11.98 -0.23 5.65
CA THR A 44 12.49 -1.54 6.09
C THR A 44 14.01 -1.56 6.23
N GLY A 45 14.72 -0.57 5.68
CA GLY A 45 16.19 -0.59 5.60
C GLY A 45 16.71 -1.83 4.87
N SER A 46 15.93 -2.36 3.91
CA SER A 46 16.14 -3.67 3.26
C SER A 46 16.05 -4.91 4.17
N SER A 47 15.62 -4.76 5.42
CA SER A 47 15.36 -5.86 6.35
C SER A 47 13.90 -6.34 6.25
N TRP A 48 13.57 -7.00 5.14
CA TRP A 48 12.22 -7.49 4.83
C TRP A 48 11.67 -8.55 5.79
N ARG A 49 12.54 -9.11 6.65
CA ARG A 49 12.15 -10.04 7.72
C ARG A 49 11.40 -9.33 8.85
N ASN A 50 11.75 -8.09 9.13
CA ASN A 50 11.22 -7.33 10.25
C ASN A 50 9.75 -6.98 10.03
N PHE A 51 9.01 -6.81 11.12
CA PHE A 51 7.62 -6.39 11.04
C PHE A 51 7.53 -4.87 10.87
N HIS A 52 7.14 -4.45 9.67
CA HIS A 52 6.95 -3.05 9.29
C HIS A 52 5.49 -2.85 8.83
N PRO A 53 4.52 -2.75 9.74
CA PRO A 53 3.10 -2.61 9.38
C PRO A 53 2.82 -1.35 8.55
N GLU A 54 3.66 -0.32 8.62
CA GLU A 54 3.59 0.87 7.78
C GLU A 54 3.68 0.55 6.28
N THR A 55 4.29 -0.58 5.89
CA THR A 55 4.35 -1.00 4.48
C THR A 55 2.97 -1.25 3.86
N ASN A 56 1.99 -1.65 4.67
CA ASN A 56 0.60 -1.78 4.21
C ASN A 56 -0.04 -0.42 3.91
N LEU A 57 0.37 0.64 4.62
CA LEU A 57 -0.13 2.00 4.37
C LEU A 57 0.26 2.49 2.98
N PHE A 58 1.47 2.20 2.50
CA PHE A 58 1.89 2.59 1.15
C PHE A 58 1.04 1.93 0.06
N TRP A 59 0.66 0.66 0.24
CA TRP A 59 -0.25 -0.04 -0.67
C TRP A 59 -1.65 0.56 -0.65
N LEU A 60 -2.15 0.94 0.53
CA LEU A 60 -3.46 1.59 0.66
C LEU A 60 -3.47 2.99 0.05
N GLU A 61 -2.39 3.75 0.22
CA GLU A 61 -2.20 5.04 -0.42
C GLU A 61 -2.21 4.91 -1.94
N TYR A 62 -1.44 3.96 -2.47
CA TYR A 62 -1.41 3.64 -3.89
C TYR A 62 -2.80 3.28 -4.42
N LEU A 63 -3.52 2.38 -3.74
CA LEU A 63 -4.87 1.98 -4.15
C LEU A 63 -5.85 3.14 -4.13
N ALA A 64 -5.84 3.97 -3.09
CA ALA A 64 -6.70 5.14 -3.01
C ALA A 64 -6.42 6.13 -4.16
N ASP A 65 -5.15 6.39 -4.43
CA ASP A 65 -4.73 7.25 -5.53
C ASP A 65 -5.13 6.69 -6.90
N TYR A 66 -4.85 5.40 -7.14
CA TYR A 66 -5.24 4.66 -8.33
C TYR A 66 -6.74 4.76 -8.56
N PHE A 67 -7.56 4.38 -7.56
CA PHE A 67 -9.01 4.39 -7.70
C PHE A 67 -9.56 5.81 -7.93
N SER A 68 -8.98 6.84 -7.32
CA SER A 68 -9.39 8.23 -7.57
C SER A 68 -9.25 8.68 -9.04
N LYS A 69 -8.29 8.09 -9.77
CA LYS A 69 -7.98 8.38 -11.18
C LYS A 69 -8.67 7.44 -12.16
N THR A 70 -9.09 6.25 -11.70
CA THR A 70 -9.68 5.22 -12.57
C THR A 70 -11.09 5.55 -13.07
N LYS A 71 -11.51 4.81 -14.10
CA LYS A 71 -12.87 4.80 -14.64
C LYS A 71 -13.53 3.46 -14.31
N CYS A 72 -14.80 3.48 -13.94
CA CYS A 72 -15.61 2.27 -13.78
C CYS A 72 -16.55 2.11 -14.97
N ARG A 73 -16.46 0.97 -15.66
CA ARG A 73 -17.28 0.68 -16.87
C ARG A 73 -17.17 1.79 -17.94
N GLY A 74 -15.95 2.30 -18.13
CA GLY A 74 -15.66 3.38 -19.08
C GLY A 74 -16.11 4.79 -18.64
N LYS A 75 -16.82 4.92 -17.52
CA LYS A 75 -17.28 6.19 -16.98
C LYS A 75 -16.36 6.68 -15.85
N PRO A 76 -16.05 7.98 -15.77
CA PRO A 76 -15.40 8.54 -14.60
C PRO A 76 -16.22 8.26 -13.34
N LEU A 77 -15.53 8.00 -12.23
CA LEU A 77 -16.18 7.97 -10.92
C LEU A 77 -16.82 9.33 -10.59
N SER A 78 -17.91 9.29 -9.81
CA SER A 78 -18.54 10.51 -9.31
C SER A 78 -17.57 11.33 -8.47
N LEU A 79 -17.75 12.65 -8.43
CA LEU A 79 -16.91 13.53 -7.62
C LEU A 79 -16.90 13.11 -6.16
N VAL A 80 -18.05 12.68 -5.62
CA VAL A 80 -18.17 12.18 -4.24
C VAL A 80 -17.25 10.97 -4.00
N ILE A 81 -17.25 9.99 -4.92
CA ILE A 81 -16.40 8.79 -4.78
C ILE A 81 -14.92 9.17 -4.93
N LYS A 82 -14.57 10.06 -5.85
CA LYS A 82 -13.19 10.54 -6.01
C LYS A 82 -12.71 11.25 -4.75
N GLU A 83 -13.52 12.15 -4.21
CA GLU A 83 -13.22 12.89 -2.99
C GLU A 83 -13.07 11.94 -1.80
N HIS A 84 -13.88 10.91 -1.72
CA HIS A 84 -13.76 9.85 -0.71
C HIS A 84 -12.40 9.15 -0.76
N PHE A 85 -11.93 8.73 -1.95
CA PHE A 85 -10.60 8.15 -2.10
C PHE A 85 -9.48 9.14 -1.76
N LEU A 86 -9.62 10.42 -2.14
CA LEU A 86 -8.63 11.45 -1.79
C LEU A 86 -8.60 11.76 -0.28
N ASN A 87 -9.74 11.68 0.42
CA ASN A 87 -9.81 11.78 1.88
C ASN A 87 -9.14 10.57 2.54
N ALA A 88 -9.36 9.37 2.00
CA ALA A 88 -8.70 8.17 2.49
C ALA A 88 -7.17 8.25 2.31
N LYS A 89 -6.69 8.70 1.14
CA LYS A 89 -5.27 8.94 0.89
C LYS A 89 -4.65 9.88 1.94
N ARG A 90 -5.28 11.04 2.17
CA ARG A 90 -4.83 12.00 3.20
C ARG A 90 -4.82 11.40 4.61
N SER A 91 -5.83 10.59 4.93
CA SER A 91 -5.93 9.94 6.24
C SER A 91 -4.82 8.91 6.47
N VAL A 92 -4.45 8.15 5.42
CA VAL A 92 -3.35 7.18 5.43
C VAL A 92 -2.00 7.86 5.63
N GLN A 93 -1.75 8.98 4.93
CA GLN A 93 -0.50 9.74 5.00
C GLN A 93 -0.22 10.39 6.38
N MET A 94 -1.26 10.61 7.19
CA MET A 94 -1.15 11.25 8.52
C MET A 94 -0.75 10.26 9.64
N ARG A 95 -0.46 8.99 9.32
CA ARG A 95 -0.32 7.93 10.32
C ARG A 95 1.02 7.21 10.28
N SER A 96 1.35 6.61 11.42
CA SER A 96 2.59 5.85 11.61
C SER A 96 2.41 4.33 11.54
N SER A 97 1.18 3.78 11.63
CA SER A 97 0.93 2.32 11.58
C SER A 97 -0.40 1.96 10.90
N SER A 98 -0.44 0.81 10.20
CA SER A 98 -1.66 0.23 9.61
C SER A 98 -2.54 -0.53 10.59
N GLU A 99 -2.05 -0.81 11.80
CA GLU A 99 -2.84 -1.40 12.89
C GLU A 99 -3.89 -0.43 13.43
N GLU A 100 -3.77 0.86 13.11
CA GLU A 100 -4.81 1.85 13.36
C GLU A 100 -5.97 1.65 12.38
N VAL A 101 -6.81 0.64 12.62
CA VAL A 101 -7.96 0.23 11.79
C VAL A 101 -9.00 1.34 11.58
N SER A 102 -8.87 2.47 12.27
CA SER A 102 -9.79 3.61 12.17
C SER A 102 -9.87 4.24 10.76
N PHE A 103 -8.90 4.01 9.86
CA PHE A 103 -9.04 4.44 8.45
C PHE A 103 -9.93 3.50 7.63
N LEU A 104 -10.09 2.21 8.01
CA LEU A 104 -11.05 1.33 7.33
C LEU A 104 -12.47 1.86 7.52
N LYS A 105 -12.75 2.54 8.63
CA LYS A 105 -14.03 3.25 8.82
C LYS A 105 -14.20 4.45 7.88
N VAL A 106 -13.10 5.06 7.44
CA VAL A 106 -13.12 6.11 6.42
C VAL A 106 -13.32 5.50 5.03
N LEU A 107 -12.74 4.32 4.75
CA LEU A 107 -12.89 3.64 3.45
C LEU A 107 -14.22 2.89 3.29
N PHE A 108 -14.76 2.38 4.39
CA PHE A 108 -15.96 1.57 4.46
C PHE A 108 -16.83 2.06 5.64
N PRO A 109 -17.49 3.22 5.49
CA PRO A 109 -18.48 3.66 6.47
C PRO A 109 -19.65 2.65 6.53
N GLU A 110 -20.16 2.39 7.73
CA GLU A 110 -21.35 1.54 7.97
C GLU A 110 -22.63 2.11 7.35
#